data_AF-A0A6J6AQW2-F1
#
_entry.id   AF-A0A6J6AQW2-F1
#
_cell.length_a   1.000
_cell.length_b   1.000
_cell.length_c   1.000
_cell.angle_alpha   90.00
_cell.angle_beta   90.00
_cell.angle_gamma   90.00
#
_symmetry.space_group_name_H-M   'P 1'
#
loop_
_entity.id
_entity.type
_entity.pdbx_description
1 polymer ?
#
loop_
_entity_poly.entity_id
_entity_poly.type
_entity_poly.pdbx_seq_one_letter_code
_entity_poly.pdbx_strand_id
1 'polypeptide(L)'
;MALARVVDIEGSGPRLPGASMAVSDTGEVAGSVSGGCVEGAVVSEALDILSTGERRLVTFGYSDDEAFAVGLTCGGTIHLFIEPLDW
;
A
#
# COMPACT_ATOMS: atom_id res chain seq x y z
N MET A 1 7.53 -12.44 -5.46
CA MET A 1 7.24 -10.99 -5.60
C MET A 1 5.76 -10.78 -5.32
N ALA A 2 5.38 -9.64 -4.75
CA ALA A 2 3.99 -9.28 -4.48
C ALA A 2 3.62 -7.99 -5.20
N LEU A 3 2.33 -7.84 -5.52
CA LEU A 3 1.75 -6.68 -6.17
C LEU A 3 0.76 -6.02 -5.22
N ALA A 4 1.04 -4.76 -4.85
CA ALA A 4 0.10 -3.89 -4.16
C ALA A 4 -0.58 -2.99 -5.18
N ARG A 5 -1.91 -2.91 -5.14
CA ARG A 5 -2.72 -2.09 -6.06
C ARG A 5 -3.74 -1.26 -5.29
N VAL A 6 -3.80 0.03 -5.59
CA VAL A 6 -4.91 0.89 -5.15
C VAL A 6 -6.18 0.37 -5.79
N VAL A 7 -7.13 -0.07 -4.97
CA VAL A 7 -8.44 -0.54 -5.43
C VAL A 7 -9.54 0.47 -5.15
N ASP A 8 -9.37 1.32 -4.14
CA ASP A 8 -10.31 2.37 -3.80
C ASP A 8 -9.64 3.53 -3.07
N ILE A 9 -10.28 4.69 -3.06
CA ILE A 9 -9.85 5.90 -2.35
C ILE A 9 -11.03 6.62 -1.70
N GLU A 10 -10.80 7.18 -0.52
CA GLU A 10 -11.71 8.11 0.14
C GLU A 10 -11.03 9.48 0.25
N GLY A 11 -11.74 10.54 -0.12
CA GLY A 11 -11.20 11.90 -0.13
C GLY A 11 -10.14 12.12 -1.22
N SER A 12 -9.21 13.05 -0.98
CA SER A 12 -8.10 13.36 -1.90
C SER A 12 -6.94 12.38 -1.71
N GLY A 13 -7.08 11.19 -2.29
CA GLY A 13 -5.98 10.22 -2.38
C GLY A 13 -4.87 10.69 -3.35
N PRO A 14 -3.58 10.43 -3.05
CA PRO A 14 -2.46 10.88 -3.89
C PRO A 14 -2.35 10.12 -5.23
N ARG A 15 -2.96 8.94 -5.34
CA ARG A 15 -3.05 8.14 -6.56
C ARG A 15 -4.45 7.55 -6.70
N LEU A 16 -4.90 7.43 -7.94
CA LEU A 16 -6.20 6.84 -8.28
C LEU A 16 -6.14 5.30 -8.26
N PRO A 17 -7.30 4.63 -8.15
CA PRO A 17 -7.39 3.19 -8.36
C PRO A 17 -6.68 2.73 -9.64
N GLY A 18 -5.98 1.60 -9.54
CA GLY A 18 -5.11 1.05 -10.58
C GLY A 18 -3.62 1.40 -10.41
N ALA A 19 -3.28 2.45 -9.67
CA ALA A 19 -1.89 2.68 -9.27
C ALA A 19 -1.35 1.46 -8.53
N SER A 20 -0.14 1.04 -8.89
CA SER A 20 0.41 -0.25 -8.46
C SER A 20 1.87 -0.11 -8.05
N MET A 21 2.27 -0.96 -7.12
CA MET A 21 3.64 -1.11 -6.64
C MET A 21 3.96 -2.59 -6.53
N ALA A 22 5.04 -3.02 -7.18
CA ALA A 22 5.58 -4.36 -7.06
C ALA A 22 6.72 -4.37 -6.04
N VAL A 23 6.76 -5.42 -5.21
CA VAL A 23 7.78 -5.61 -4.18
C VAL A 23 8.41 -7.00 -4.37
N SER A 24 9.73 -7.05 -4.46
CA SER A 24 10.47 -8.32 -4.47
C SER A 24 10.57 -8.93 -3.08
N ASP A 25 10.95 -10.20 -3.00
CA ASP A 25 11.30 -10.88 -1.75
C ASP A 25 12.54 -10.27 -1.06
N THR A 26 13.38 -9.57 -1.82
CA THR A 26 14.52 -8.79 -1.31
C THR A 26 14.15 -7.36 -0.91
N GLY A 27 12.88 -6.95 -1.05
CA GLY A 27 12.39 -5.61 -0.72
C GLY A 27 12.67 -4.54 -1.78
N GLU A 28 13.12 -4.92 -2.99
CA GLU A 28 13.21 -4.01 -4.13
C GLU A 28 11.81 -3.61 -4.61
N VAL A 29 11.69 -2.35 -5.04
CA VAL A 29 10.39 -1.74 -5.36
C VAL A 29 10.36 -1.22 -6.78
N ALA A 30 9.24 -1.47 -7.48
CA ALA A 30 8.91 -0.82 -8.74
C ALA A 30 7.49 -0.26 -8.72
N GLY A 31 7.31 0.97 -9.20
CA GLY A 31 6.02 1.67 -9.14
C GLY A 31 5.80 2.40 -7.81
N SER A 32 4.56 2.84 -7.57
CA SER A 32 4.19 3.60 -6.36
C SER A 32 2.67 3.67 -6.24
N VAL A 33 2.19 3.61 -5.00
CA VAL A 33 0.77 3.74 -4.65
C VAL A 33 0.43 5.08 -4.00
N SER A 34 1.42 5.87 -3.54
CA SER A 34 1.17 7.16 -2.89
C SER A 34 2.14 8.28 -3.26
N GLY A 35 3.39 7.96 -3.61
CA GLY A 35 4.45 8.92 -3.88
C GLY A 35 5.32 9.26 -2.67
N GLY A 36 5.21 8.53 -1.55
CA GLY A 36 6.21 8.60 -0.49
C GLY A 36 5.77 8.07 0.89
N CYS A 37 4.66 8.55 1.44
CA CYS A 37 4.40 8.44 2.88
C CYS A 37 4.08 7.02 3.36
N VAL A 38 3.49 6.17 2.51
CA VAL A 38 3.02 4.84 2.93
C VAL A 38 3.80 3.69 2.28
N GLU A 39 4.70 3.98 1.34
CA GLU A 39 5.48 2.99 0.59
C GLU A 39 6.23 2.02 1.52
N GLY A 40 6.85 2.54 2.59
CA GLY A 40 7.57 1.69 3.54
C GLY A 40 6.66 0.68 4.26
N ALA A 41 5.44 1.09 4.61
CA ALA A 41 4.46 0.19 5.21
C ALA A 41 3.98 -0.86 4.20
N VAL A 42 3.77 -0.46 2.94
CA VAL A 42 3.39 -1.37 1.85
C VAL A 42 4.46 -2.42 1.59
N VAL A 43 5.76 -2.08 1.69
CA VAL A 43 6.85 -3.06 1.59
C VAL A 43 6.75 -4.09 2.71
N SER A 44 6.56 -3.65 3.97
CA SER A 44 6.44 -4.56 5.11
C SER A 44 5.25 -5.53 4.95
N GLU A 45 4.10 -5.00 4.54
CA GLU A 45 2.89 -5.81 4.27
C GLU A 45 3.13 -6.81 3.14
N ALA A 46 3.78 -6.39 2.06
CA ALA A 46 4.10 -7.25 0.93
C ALA A 46 5.06 -8.37 1.30
N LEU A 47 6.09 -8.10 2.11
CA LEU A 47 7.04 -9.12 2.59
C LEU A 47 6.36 -10.14 3.50
N ASP A 48 5.46 -9.69 4.37
CA ASP A 48 4.66 -10.60 5.22
C ASP A 48 3.75 -11.50 4.37
N ILE A 49 3.08 -10.94 3.36
CA ILE A 49 2.25 -11.70 2.41
C ILE A 49 3.08 -12.69 1.60
N LEU A 50 4.32 -12.35 1.25
CA LEU A 50 5.23 -13.29 0.57
C LEU A 50 5.66 -14.45 1.46
N SER A 51 5.75 -14.22 2.78
CA SER A 51 6.06 -15.26 3.76
C SER A 51 4.86 -16.17 4.03
N THR A 52 3.65 -15.61 4.11
CA THR A 52 2.43 -16.35 4.47
C THR A 52 1.68 -16.92 3.27
N GLY A 53 1.80 -16.30 2.09
CA GLY A 53 0.97 -16.56 0.92
C GLY A 53 -0.45 -16.00 1.02
N GLU A 54 -0.79 -15.25 2.09
CA GLU A 54 -2.13 -14.76 2.34
C GLU A 54 -2.35 -13.36 1.77
N ARG A 55 -3.02 -13.26 0.62
CA ARG A 55 -3.46 -11.97 0.06
C ARG A 55 -4.43 -11.23 1.00
N ARG A 56 -4.32 -9.91 1.08
CA ARG A 56 -5.19 -9.07 1.94
C ARG A 56 -5.48 -7.69 1.38
N LEU A 57 -6.59 -7.10 1.85
CA LEU A 57 -6.91 -5.70 1.67
C LEU A 57 -6.34 -4.91 2.85
N VAL A 58 -5.56 -3.86 2.57
CA VAL A 58 -4.91 -3.00 3.57
C VAL A 58 -5.37 -1.57 3.35
N THR A 59 -5.76 -0.89 4.42
CA THR A 59 -6.23 0.50 4.37
C THR A 59 -5.17 1.41 4.97
N PHE A 60 -4.79 2.45 4.24
CA PHE A 60 -3.86 3.49 4.69
C PHE A 60 -4.54 4.84 4.58
N GLY A 61 -4.67 5.59 5.69
CA GLY A 61 -5.34 6.88 5.67
C GLY A 61 -4.87 7.82 6.77
N TYR A 62 -5.24 9.08 6.63
CA TYR A 62 -5.10 10.10 7.66
C TYR A 62 -6.37 10.05 8.52
N SER A 63 -6.28 9.56 9.76
CA SER A 63 -7.35 9.79 10.74
C SER A 63 -6.97 11.02 11.57
N ASP A 64 -7.82 12.04 11.58
CA ASP A 64 -7.66 13.22 12.43
C ASP A 64 -7.76 12.90 13.94
N ASP A 65 -7.97 11.63 14.32
CA ASP A 65 -8.19 11.18 15.70
C ASP A 65 -7.06 10.33 16.32
N GLU A 66 -5.96 10.07 15.60
CA GLU A 66 -4.79 9.41 16.21
C GLU A 66 -3.50 10.18 15.91
N ALA A 67 -3.06 10.96 16.90
CA ALA A 67 -1.85 11.78 16.92
C ALA A 67 -0.51 11.01 16.77
N PHE A 68 -0.49 9.78 16.24
CA PHE A 68 0.70 8.94 16.11
C PHE A 68 0.78 8.08 14.84
N ALA A 69 -0.05 8.30 13.82
CA ALA A 69 0.04 7.56 12.56
C ALA A 69 0.86 8.35 11.52
N VAL A 70 1.85 7.69 10.91
CA VAL A 70 2.62 8.22 9.77
C VAL A 70 1.66 8.43 8.60
N GLY A 71 1.14 9.66 8.46
CA GLY A 71 0.02 9.99 7.59
C GLY A 71 0.41 10.71 6.29
N LEU A 72 -0.42 10.52 5.26
CA LEU A 72 -0.38 11.29 4.02
C LEU A 72 -0.85 12.73 4.28
N THR A 73 -0.08 13.73 3.84
CA THR A 73 -0.36 15.16 4.06
C THR A 73 -1.58 15.70 3.28
N CYS A 74 -2.30 14.84 2.55
CA CYS A 74 -3.38 15.20 1.62
C CYS A 74 -4.80 14.90 2.13
N GLY A 75 -4.96 14.35 3.35
CA GLY A 75 -6.28 14.15 3.98
C GLY A 75 -7.16 13.08 3.33
N GLY A 76 -6.56 12.07 2.69
CA GLY A 76 -7.27 10.96 2.05
C GLY A 76 -6.89 9.60 2.62
N THR A 77 -7.75 8.61 2.37
CA THR A 77 -7.54 7.19 2.66
C THR A 77 -7.42 6.43 1.34
N ILE A 78 -6.50 5.48 1.26
CA ILE A 78 -6.35 4.56 0.13
C ILE A 78 -6.53 3.12 0.62
N HIS A 79 -7.21 2.32 -0.20
CA HIS A 79 -7.37 0.89 0.02
C HIS A 79 -6.51 0.15 -0.99
N LEU A 80 -5.61 -0.70 -0.50
CA LEU A 80 -4.70 -1.49 -1.30
C LEU A 80 -5.09 -2.97 -1.23
N PHE A 81 -5.23 -3.60 -2.38
CA PHE A 81 -5.21 -5.05 -2.44
C PHE A 81 -3.78 -5.51 -2.71
N ILE A 82 -3.27 -6.40 -1.87
CA ILE A 82 -1.91 -6.93 -1.98
C ILE A 82 -1.96 -8.44 -2.12
N GLU A 83 -1.31 -8.95 -3.16
CA GLU A 83 -1.29 -10.38 -3.49
C GLU A 83 0.11 -10.84 -3.95
N PRO A 84 0.50 -12.09 -3.68
CA PRO A 84 1.68 -12.68 -4.31
C PRO A 84 1.45 -12.84 -5.82
N LEU A 85 2.54 -12.74 -6.59
CA LEU A 85 2.52 -13.01 -8.02
C LEU A 85 2.87 -14.48 -8.27
N ASP A 86 1.85 -15.26 -8.60
CA ASP A 86 1.93 -16.71 -8.79
C ASP A 86 1.87 -17.02 -10.30
N TRP A 87 3.00 -16.90 -10.99
CA TRP A 87 3.10 -17.19 -12.43
C TRP A 87 4.30 -18.07 -12.75
#